data_AF-A0A379JUJ9-F1
#
_entry.id   AF-A0A379JUJ9-F1
#
_cell.length_a   1.000
_cell.length_b   1.000
_cell.length_c   1.000
_cell.angle_alpha   90.00
_cell.angle_beta   90.00
_cell.angle_gamma   90.00
#
_symmetry.space_group_name_H-M   'P 1'
#
loop_
_entity.id
_entity.type
_entity.pdbx_description
1 polymer ?
#
loop_
_entity_poly.entity_id
_entity_poly.type
_entity_poly.pdbx_seq_one_letter_code
_entity_poly.pdbx_strand_id
1 'polypeptide(L)'
;MTYSPTAISFHESATPRSPHTETFDTFQITENHIAQAISAAQQIAPGKPVEVESLEELREALEAGADIVMLDELSLDDMREAVRLTAGRAKLEASGGINDSTLRVIAETGVDYISLGTLTKDVKAVDLSMHLASQATDPL
;
A
#
# COMPACT_ATOMS: atom_id res chain seq x y z
N MET A 1 -27.22 -19.75 22.45
CA MET A 1 -26.99 -18.89 21.27
C MET A 1 -25.50 -18.76 21.10
N THR A 2 -24.94 -19.63 20.26
CA THR A 2 -23.48 -19.78 20.09
C THR A 2 -23.04 -18.74 19.06
N TYR A 3 -22.34 -17.70 19.51
CA TYR A 3 -21.75 -16.69 18.62
C TYR A 3 -20.43 -17.27 18.09
N SER A 4 -20.37 -17.49 16.78
CA SER A 4 -19.13 -17.84 16.08
C SER A 4 -18.31 -16.56 15.88
N PRO A 5 -17.01 -16.51 16.20
CA PRO A 5 -16.19 -15.36 15.87
C PRO A 5 -16.13 -15.21 14.34
N THR A 6 -16.62 -14.08 13.84
CA THR A 6 -16.54 -13.69 12.42
C THR A 6 -15.07 -13.69 12.00
N ALA A 7 -14.74 -14.46 10.97
CA ALA A 7 -13.37 -14.61 10.48
C ALA A 7 -12.89 -13.27 9.90
N ILE A 8 -11.80 -12.74 10.43
CA ILE A 8 -10.92 -11.84 9.68
C ILE A 8 -10.39 -12.69 8.53
N SER A 9 -10.98 -12.55 7.36
CA SER A 9 -10.51 -13.25 6.16
C SER A 9 -9.27 -12.52 5.66
N PHE A 10 -8.10 -13.10 5.90
CA PHE A 10 -6.92 -12.84 5.10
C PHE A 10 -7.25 -13.31 3.69
N HIS A 11 -7.62 -12.39 2.78
CA HIS A 11 -7.86 -12.78 1.40
C HIS A 11 -6.52 -13.03 0.72
N GLU A 12 -6.13 -14.30 0.66
CA GLU A 12 -5.26 -14.82 -0.38
C GLU A 12 -6.05 -14.73 -1.69
N SER A 13 -5.82 -13.68 -2.48
CA SER A 13 -6.48 -13.53 -3.77
C SER A 13 -5.99 -14.61 -4.73
N ALA A 14 -6.71 -15.73 -4.81
CA ALA A 14 -6.44 -16.83 -5.73
C ALA A 14 -6.84 -16.51 -7.19
N THR A 15 -6.47 -15.33 -7.70
CA THR A 15 -6.43 -15.08 -9.15
C THR A 15 -4.98 -15.18 -9.62
N PRO A 16 -4.66 -15.99 -10.64
CA PRO A 16 -3.29 -16.15 -11.11
C PRO A 16 -2.90 -14.91 -11.90
N ARG A 17 -2.48 -13.85 -11.22
CA ARG A 17 -1.81 -12.69 -11.82
C ARG A 17 -0.43 -12.56 -11.22
N SER A 18 0.52 -13.15 -11.95
CA SER A 18 1.97 -12.96 -11.86
C SER A 18 2.64 -13.39 -10.54
N PRO A 19 3.74 -14.16 -10.60
CA PRO A 19 4.46 -14.53 -9.40
C PRO A 19 5.22 -13.31 -8.88
N HIS A 20 5.36 -13.22 -7.56
CA HIS A 20 6.25 -12.30 -6.83
C HIS A 20 5.66 -10.93 -6.45
N THR A 21 4.85 -10.90 -5.39
CA THR A 21 5.22 -10.46 -4.03
C THR A 21 3.92 -10.48 -3.23
N GLU A 22 3.69 -11.55 -2.46
CA GLU A 22 2.47 -11.67 -1.67
C GLU A 22 2.47 -10.64 -0.53
N THR A 23 1.31 -10.02 -0.38
CA THR A 23 0.80 -9.15 0.68
C THR A 23 1.22 -9.58 2.10
N PHE A 24 2.16 -8.89 2.74
CA PHE A 24 2.46 -9.10 4.18
C PHE A 24 2.28 -7.86 5.07
N ASP A 25 2.04 -6.68 4.50
CA ASP A 25 2.21 -5.42 5.24
C ASP A 25 0.93 -4.59 5.46
N THR A 26 -0.19 -4.92 4.82
CA THR A 26 -1.43 -4.14 4.88
C THR A 26 -2.63 -5.01 5.24
N PHE A 27 -3.57 -4.46 6.02
CA PHE A 27 -4.87 -5.10 6.27
C PHE A 27 -5.88 -4.67 5.21
N GLN A 28 -6.34 -5.61 4.39
CA GLN A 28 -7.44 -5.41 3.44
C GLN A 28 -8.74 -5.96 4.06
N ILE A 29 -9.71 -5.08 4.32
CA ILE A 29 -10.93 -5.44 5.06
C ILE A 29 -12.10 -5.51 4.07
N THR A 30 -12.39 -6.71 3.59
CA THR A 30 -13.56 -6.95 2.73
C THR A 30 -14.78 -7.32 3.59
N GLU A 31 -15.88 -6.56 3.43
CA GLU A 31 -17.22 -6.69 4.05
C GLU A 31 -17.46 -6.01 5.41
N ASN A 32 -18.16 -4.87 5.35
CA ASN A 32 -19.10 -4.27 6.32
C ASN A 32 -18.72 -4.15 7.82
N HIS A 33 -17.48 -4.38 8.20
CA HIS A 33 -17.04 -4.30 9.60
C HIS A 33 -15.64 -3.71 9.76
N ILE A 34 -15.31 -2.65 9.00
CA ILE A 34 -14.02 -1.92 9.09
C ILE A 34 -13.70 -1.56 10.55
N ALA A 35 -14.69 -1.09 11.30
CA ALA A 35 -14.51 -0.74 12.72
C ALA A 35 -14.07 -1.91 13.61
N GLN A 36 -14.64 -3.11 13.44
CA GLN A 36 -14.26 -4.27 14.24
C GLN A 36 -12.91 -4.84 13.79
N ALA A 37 -12.66 -4.84 12.48
CA ALA A 37 -11.41 -5.31 11.91
C ALA A 37 -10.23 -4.42 12.31
N ILE A 38 -10.39 -3.10 12.36
CA ILE A 38 -9.34 -2.17 12.82
C ILE A 38 -9.04 -2.35 14.30
N SER A 39 -10.06 -2.49 15.15
CA SER A 39 -9.86 -2.75 16.58
C SER A 39 -9.08 -4.04 16.82
N ALA A 40 -9.38 -5.10 16.06
CA ALA A 40 -8.64 -6.35 16.11
C ALA A 40 -7.22 -6.23 15.50
N ALA A 41 -7.08 -5.52 14.38
CA ALA A 41 -5.81 -5.30 13.70
C ALA A 41 -4.82 -4.51 14.57
N GLN A 42 -5.29 -3.49 15.29
CA GLN A 42 -4.48 -2.73 16.25
C GLN A 42 -3.95 -3.58 17.41
N GLN A 43 -4.71 -4.60 17.84
CA GLN A 43 -4.26 -5.54 18.88
C GLN A 43 -3.18 -6.49 18.36
N ILE A 44 -3.24 -6.86 17.08
CA ILE A 44 -2.38 -7.87 16.47
C ILE A 44 -1.10 -7.26 15.89
N ALA A 45 -1.18 -6.09 15.25
CA ALA A 45 -0.08 -5.43 14.57
C ALA A 45 -0.26 -3.89 14.57
N PRO A 46 0.05 -3.21 15.69
CA PRO A 46 -0.02 -1.76 15.78
C PRO A 46 0.93 -1.10 14.77
N GLY A 47 0.46 -0.05 14.11
CA GLY A 47 1.23 0.72 13.12
C GLY A 47 1.18 0.18 11.69
N LYS A 48 0.39 -0.86 11.40
CA LYS A 48 0.13 -1.28 10.01
C LYS A 48 -0.94 -0.39 9.35
N PRO A 49 -0.75 0.00 8.07
CA PRO A 49 -1.76 0.75 7.33
C PRO A 49 -3.02 -0.08 7.09
N VAL A 50 -4.15 0.61 7.08
CA VAL A 50 -5.46 0.09 6.68
C VAL A 50 -5.76 0.59 5.28
N GLU A 51 -6.04 -0.32 4.36
CA GLU A 51 -6.40 0.04 2.97
C GLU A 51 -7.86 0.41 2.85
N VAL A 52 -8.14 1.46 2.07
CA VAL A 52 -9.49 1.90 1.73
C VAL A 52 -9.56 2.27 0.25
N GLU A 53 -10.68 1.92 -0.38
CA GLU A 53 -10.95 2.18 -1.80
C GLU A 53 -11.95 3.35 -1.97
N SER A 54 -12.53 3.87 -0.88
CA SER A 54 -13.49 4.97 -0.93
C SER A 54 -13.42 5.94 0.26
N LEU A 55 -13.99 7.13 0.07
CA LEU A 55 -14.13 8.12 1.14
C LEU A 55 -15.05 7.66 2.28
N GLU A 56 -15.95 6.71 2.03
CA GLU A 56 -16.81 6.17 3.07
C GLU A 56 -16.04 5.21 3.97
N GLU A 57 -15.28 4.30 3.38
CA GLU A 57 -14.37 3.41 4.11
C GLU A 57 -13.31 4.20 4.89
N LEU A 58 -12.82 5.32 4.34
CA LEU A 58 -11.97 6.25 5.07
C LEU A 58 -12.65 6.78 6.34
N ARG A 59 -13.93 7.15 6.28
CA ARG A 59 -14.66 7.63 7.47
C ARG A 59 -14.76 6.53 8.51
N GLU A 60 -15.11 5.32 8.11
CA GLU A 60 -15.17 4.17 9.00
C GLU A 60 -13.79 3.89 9.64
N ALA A 61 -12.73 3.98 8.85
CA ALA A 61 -11.37 3.75 9.34
C ALA A 61 -10.93 4.81 10.36
N LEU A 62 -11.27 6.08 10.12
CA LEU A 62 -10.99 7.18 11.03
C LEU A 62 -11.82 7.08 12.32
N GLU A 63 -13.08 6.65 12.24
CA GLU A 63 -13.93 6.42 13.41
C GLU A 63 -13.43 5.24 14.26
N ALA A 64 -12.87 4.23 13.62
CA ALA A 64 -12.24 3.10 14.28
C ALA A 64 -10.86 3.42 14.89
N GLY A 65 -10.31 4.60 14.60
CA GLY A 65 -9.05 5.07 15.17
C GLY A 65 -7.81 4.58 14.45
N ALA A 66 -7.87 4.28 13.14
CA ALA A 66 -6.70 3.91 12.36
C ALA A 66 -5.60 4.99 12.43
N ASP A 67 -4.34 4.57 12.64
CA ASP A 67 -3.20 5.48 12.71
C ASP A 67 -2.67 5.88 11.32
N ILE A 68 -2.72 4.94 10.37
CA ILE A 68 -2.28 5.11 8.97
C ILE A 68 -3.36 4.52 8.06
N VAL A 69 -3.78 5.28 7.05
CA VAL A 69 -4.76 4.84 6.06
C VAL A 69 -4.17 4.96 4.66
N MET A 70 -4.19 3.88 3.91
CA MET A 70 -3.74 3.80 2.52
C MET A 70 -4.94 3.97 1.59
N LEU A 71 -4.90 5.02 0.76
CA LEU A 71 -5.90 5.35 -0.25
C LEU A 71 -5.54 4.61 -1.54
N ASP A 72 -6.24 3.52 -1.87
CA ASP A 72 -5.93 2.73 -3.07
C ASP A 72 -6.74 3.18 -4.27
N GLU A 73 -6.04 3.63 -5.32
CA GLU A 73 -6.60 4.07 -6.60
C GLU A 73 -7.66 5.20 -6.52
N LEU A 74 -7.70 5.97 -5.42
CA LEU A 74 -8.57 7.15 -5.30
C LEU A 74 -8.21 8.23 -6.33
N SER A 75 -9.21 9.00 -6.78
CA SER A 75 -8.97 10.16 -7.66
C SER A 75 -8.26 11.30 -6.92
N LEU A 76 -7.65 12.24 -7.65
CA LEU A 76 -7.00 13.41 -7.03
C LEU A 76 -7.99 14.27 -6.22
N ASP A 77 -9.25 14.35 -6.67
CA ASP A 77 -10.27 15.11 -5.96
C ASP A 77 -10.69 14.39 -4.67
N ASP A 78 -10.82 13.06 -4.72
CA ASP A 78 -11.07 12.25 -3.54
C ASP A 78 -9.88 12.29 -2.56
N MET A 79 -8.63 12.27 -3.04
CA MET A 79 -7.45 12.42 -2.15
C MET A 79 -7.45 13.76 -1.41
N ARG A 80 -7.79 14.88 -2.08
CA ARG A 80 -7.91 16.19 -1.42
C ARG A 80 -9.02 16.20 -0.38
N GLU A 81 -10.15 15.59 -0.70
CA GLU A 81 -11.26 15.44 0.22
C GLU A 81 -10.89 14.52 1.40
N ALA A 82 -10.14 13.45 1.15
CA ALA A 82 -9.62 12.54 2.16
C ALA A 82 -8.71 13.27 3.16
N VAL A 83 -7.78 14.10 2.67
CA VAL A 83 -6.94 14.96 3.51
C VAL A 83 -7.79 15.88 4.38
N ARG A 84 -8.82 16.50 3.79
CA ARG A 84 -9.76 17.39 4.51
C ARG A 84 -10.56 16.64 5.59
N LEU A 85 -11.09 15.46 5.28
CA LEU A 85 -11.87 14.62 6.20
C LEU A 85 -11.00 14.06 7.33
N THR A 86 -9.76 13.73 7.03
CA THR A 86 -8.82 13.18 8.01
C THR A 86 -8.45 14.21 9.06
N ALA A 87 -8.26 15.47 8.67
CA ALA A 87 -8.01 16.58 9.59
C ALA A 87 -6.88 16.30 10.60
N GLY A 88 -5.85 15.56 10.16
CA GLY A 88 -4.69 15.17 10.98
C GLY A 88 -4.94 14.06 12.00
N ARG A 89 -6.10 13.38 11.98
CA ARG A 89 -6.42 12.25 12.88
C ARG A 89 -5.63 10.98 12.57
N ALA A 90 -5.24 10.80 11.31
CA ALA A 90 -4.45 9.68 10.83
C ALA A 90 -3.44 10.18 9.78
N LYS A 91 -2.42 9.37 9.50
CA LYS A 91 -1.53 9.58 8.36
C LYS A 91 -2.15 9.00 7.09
N LEU A 92 -2.03 9.73 5.98
CA LEU A 92 -2.54 9.27 4.69
C LEU A 92 -1.42 8.86 3.76
N GLU A 93 -1.59 7.71 3.13
CA GLU A 93 -0.70 7.16 2.12
C GLU A 93 -1.45 7.00 0.81
N ALA A 94 -0.97 7.59 -0.29
CA ALA A 94 -1.56 7.35 -1.61
C ALA A 94 -0.94 6.11 -2.27
N SER A 95 -1.78 5.22 -2.79
CA SER A 95 -1.40 4.02 -3.57
C SER A 95 -2.10 4.01 -4.94
N GLY A 96 -1.52 3.27 -5.90
CA GLY A 96 -2.11 3.05 -7.22
C GLY A 96 -1.77 4.12 -8.26
N GLY A 97 -1.47 3.70 -9.50
CA GLY A 97 -1.33 4.61 -10.65
C GLY A 97 -0.20 5.67 -10.59
N ILE A 98 0.75 5.58 -9.64
CA ILE A 98 1.78 6.61 -9.46
C ILE A 98 2.93 6.46 -10.46
N ASN A 99 3.27 7.57 -11.13
CA ASN A 99 4.38 7.73 -12.07
C ASN A 99 4.94 9.16 -12.00
N ASP A 100 6.01 9.47 -12.73
CA ASP A 100 6.68 10.78 -12.71
C ASP A 100 5.73 11.97 -12.98
N SER A 101 4.70 11.77 -13.81
CA SER A 101 3.73 12.82 -14.14
C SER A 101 2.64 13.00 -13.08
N THR A 102 2.29 11.95 -12.34
CA THR A 102 1.26 11.99 -11.29
C THR A 102 1.83 12.26 -9.90
N LEU A 103 3.10 11.95 -9.66
CA LEU A 103 3.74 12.06 -8.34
C LEU A 103 3.61 13.46 -7.73
N ARG A 104 3.92 14.51 -8.50
CA ARG A 104 3.84 15.90 -8.02
C ARG A 104 2.42 16.28 -7.64
N VAL A 105 1.45 16.01 -8.52
CA VAL A 105 0.06 16.41 -8.28
C VAL A 105 -0.58 15.62 -7.15
N ILE A 106 -0.16 14.37 -6.93
CA ILE A 106 -0.54 13.57 -5.76
C ILE A 106 0.07 14.17 -4.48
N ALA A 107 1.35 14.53 -4.47
CA ALA A 107 1.98 15.17 -3.31
C ALA A 107 1.31 16.51 -2.94
N GLU A 108 0.88 17.27 -3.94
CA GLU A 108 0.16 18.53 -3.75
C GLU A 108 -1.26 18.36 -3.16
N THR A 109 -1.81 17.14 -3.10
CA THR A 109 -3.08 16.88 -2.40
C THR A 109 -2.95 17.02 -0.88
N GLY A 110 -1.74 16.85 -0.34
CA GLY A 110 -1.44 16.94 1.10
C GLY A 110 -1.39 15.60 1.83
N VAL A 111 -1.32 14.47 1.12
CA VAL A 111 -1.02 13.15 1.71
C VAL A 111 0.36 13.14 2.36
N ASP A 112 0.54 12.34 3.42
CA ASP A 112 1.80 12.25 4.17
C ASP A 112 2.82 11.34 3.45
N TYR A 113 2.34 10.27 2.81
CA TYR A 113 3.15 9.28 2.12
C TYR A 113 2.61 8.99 0.71
N ILE A 114 3.49 8.56 -0.18
CA ILE A 114 3.14 8.10 -1.53
C ILE A 114 3.87 6.79 -1.77
N SER A 115 3.12 5.73 -2.03
CA SER A 115 3.67 4.39 -2.22
C SER A 115 3.90 4.08 -3.70
N LEU A 116 5.16 4.00 -4.08
CA LEU A 116 5.59 3.69 -5.44
C LEU A 116 5.75 2.18 -5.62
N GLY A 117 4.67 1.47 -5.94
CA GLY A 117 4.79 0.06 -6.33
C GLY A 117 5.66 -0.13 -7.58
N THR A 118 5.79 0.88 -8.45
CA THR A 118 6.49 0.83 -9.76
C THR A 118 8.01 0.72 -9.69
N LEU A 119 8.64 1.03 -8.56
CA LEU A 119 10.11 1.00 -8.44
C LEU A 119 10.71 -0.40 -8.68
N THR A 120 9.92 -1.45 -8.46
CA THR A 120 10.32 -2.86 -8.67
C THR A 120 9.72 -3.49 -9.93
N LYS A 121 8.77 -2.81 -10.60
CA LYS A 121 8.07 -3.30 -11.81
C LYS A 121 8.82 -2.93 -13.08
N ASP A 122 9.37 -1.72 -13.12
CA ASP A 122 10.10 -1.17 -14.25
C ASP A 122 11.59 -1.08 -13.93
N VAL A 123 12.26 -2.23 -13.85
CA VAL A 123 13.73 -2.27 -13.83
C VAL A 123 14.23 -1.83 -15.20
N LYS A 124 14.78 -0.62 -15.26
CA LYS A 124 15.69 -0.24 -16.34
C LYS A 124 17.01 -0.94 -16.07
N ALA A 125 17.25 -2.07 -16.73
CA ALA A 125 18.50 -2.82 -16.58
C ALA A 125 19.69 -1.89 -16.87
N VAL A 126 20.65 -1.83 -15.94
CA VAL A 126 21.91 -1.13 -16.15
C VAL A 126 22.75 -1.98 -17.12
N ASP A 127 23.23 -1.38 -18.21
CA ASP A 127 24.12 -2.05 -19.16
C ASP A 127 25.49 -2.26 -18.51
N LEU A 128 25.80 -3.52 -18.19
CA LEU A 128 27.05 -3.94 -17.57
C LEU A 128 27.80 -4.86 -18.54
N SER A 129 28.97 -4.44 -18.99
CA SER A 129 29.88 -5.26 -19.78
C SER A 129 31.12 -5.64 -18.97
N MET A 130 31.45 -6.94 -18.96
CA MET A 130 32.65 -7.46 -18.32
C MET A 130 33.70 -7.77 -19.38
N HIS A 131 34.79 -7.00 -19.39
CA HIS A 131 35.95 -7.28 -20.22
C HIS A 131 36.91 -8.22 -19.47
N LEU A 132 37.04 -9.46 -19.92
CA LEU A 132 38.07 -10.37 -19.43
C LEU A 132 39.36 -10.12 -20.23
N ALA A 133 40.40 -9.63 -19.55
CA ALA A 133 41.76 -9.65 -20.07
C ALA A 133 42.46 -10.92 -19.58
N SER A 134 42.81 -11.83 -20.49
CA SER A 134 43.72 -12.93 -20.17
C SER A 134 45.15 -12.40 -20.10
N GLN A 135 45.82 -12.63 -18.97
CA GLN A 135 47.26 -12.46 -18.87
C GLN A 135 47.89 -13.67 -19.59
N ALA A 136 48.64 -13.43 -20.67
CA ALA A 136 49.49 -14.47 -21.22
C ALA A 136 50.57 -14.79 -20.17
N THR A 137 50.60 -16.02 -19.69
CA THR A 137 51.70 -16.50 -18.87
C THR A 137 52.95 -16.55 -19.74
N ASP A 138 53.98 -15.78 -19.36
CA ASP A 138 55.29 -15.80 -20.02
C ASP A 138 55.83 -17.25 -20.08
N PRO A 139 56.32 -17.71 -21.24
CA PRO A 139 57.01 -18.99 -21.31
C PRO A 139 58.38 -18.87 -20.62
N LEU A 140 58.66 -19.81 -19.71
CA LEU A 140 59.94 -19.99 -19.02
C LEU A 140 61.11 -20.23 -19.99
#